data_AF-A0A353CRF2-F1
#
_entry.id   AF-A0A353CRF2-F1
#
_cell.length_a   1.000
_cell.length_b   1.000
_cell.length_c   1.000
_cell.angle_alpha   90.00
_cell.angle_beta   90.00
_cell.angle_gamma   90.00
#
_symmetry.space_group_name_H-M   'P 1'
#
loop_
_entity.id
_entity.type
_entity.pdbx_description
1 polymer ?
#
loop_
_entity_poly.entity_id
_entity_poly.type
_entity_poly.pdbx_seq_one_letter_code
_entity_poly.pdbx_strand_id
1 'polypeptide(L)'
;MSLKYSHIKCSKCGHELDAPDKACPKCGGPTQKACGSCGFLNAIEKKYCDSCGTMLEIRPATGPSISGRTVVFQSIGDTVDSNSFRSSAPSQPQQPYGPPGAGH
;
A
#
# COMPACT_ATOMS: atom_id res chain seq x y z
N MET A 1 12.48 -30.04 -1.66
CA MET A 1 13.11 -29.51 -0.43
C MET A 1 12.38 -28.25 -0.03
N SER A 2 11.88 -28.13 1.21
CA SER A 2 11.18 -26.93 1.68
C SER A 2 12.15 -25.75 1.80
N LEU A 3 11.80 -24.60 1.22
CA LEU A 3 12.56 -23.35 1.38
C LEU A 3 12.54 -22.93 2.85
N LYS A 4 13.70 -22.95 3.50
CA LYS A 4 13.85 -22.56 4.90
C LYS A 4 14.31 -21.11 4.98
N TYR A 5 13.32 -20.22 5.08
CA TYR A 5 13.55 -18.80 5.31
C TYR A 5 14.10 -18.56 6.72
N SER A 6 14.87 -17.49 6.87
CA SER A 6 15.35 -17.07 8.19
C SER A 6 14.23 -16.32 8.92
N HIS A 7 14.09 -16.53 10.22
CA HIS A 7 13.13 -15.83 11.08
C HIS A 7 13.87 -14.94 12.09
N ILE A 8 13.21 -13.90 12.59
CA ILE A 8 13.79 -13.00 13.58
C ILE A 8 13.28 -13.38 14.96
N LYS A 9 14.19 -13.42 15.93
CA LYS A 9 13.84 -13.66 17.33
C LYS A 9 14.64 -12.81 18.29
N CYS A 10 14.06 -12.56 19.46
CA CYS A 10 14.75 -11.89 20.54
C CYS A 10 15.66 -12.86 21.28
N SER A 11 16.94 -12.53 21.43
CA SER A 11 17.91 -13.36 22.15
C SER A 11 17.74 -13.28 23.67
N LYS A 12 17.01 -12.27 24.18
CA LYS A 12 16.74 -12.07 25.61
C LYS A 12 15.50 -12.82 26.11
N CYS A 13 14.40 -12.80 25.36
CA CYS A 13 13.13 -13.37 25.80
C CYS A 13 12.57 -14.47 24.86
N GLY A 14 13.21 -14.75 23.74
CA GLY A 14 12.78 -15.77 22.78
C GLY A 14 11.56 -15.39 21.93
N HIS A 15 11.04 -14.16 22.04
CA HIS A 15 9.90 -13.73 21.22
C HIS A 15 10.28 -13.70 19.74
N GLU A 16 9.44 -14.27 18.87
CA GLU A 16 9.58 -14.23 17.42
C GLU A 16 8.99 -12.92 16.87
N LEU A 17 9.69 -12.29 15.91
CA LEU A 17 9.28 -11.03 15.30
C LEU A 17 9.12 -11.21 13.79
N ASP A 18 8.07 -10.62 13.22
CA ASP A 18 7.83 -10.58 11.77
C ASP A 18 8.70 -9.55 11.03
N ALA A 19 9.25 -8.55 11.75
CA ALA A 19 10.00 -7.45 11.17
C ALA A 19 11.38 -7.27 11.84
N PRO A 20 12.42 -6.88 11.06
CA PRO A 20 13.75 -6.61 11.58
C PRO A 20 13.79 -5.29 12.33
N ASP A 21 13.25 -5.28 13.55
CA ASP A 21 13.35 -4.13 14.46
C ASP A 21 14.67 -4.14 15.25
N LYS A 22 15.12 -2.96 15.69
CA LYS A 22 16.34 -2.79 16.51
C LYS A 22 16.18 -3.39 17.90
N ALA A 23 14.96 -3.41 18.45
CA ALA A 23 14.66 -3.90 19.78
C ALA A 23 13.39 -4.75 19.81
N CYS A 24 13.33 -5.69 20.75
CA CYS A 24 12.15 -6.52 20.93
C CYS A 24 11.00 -5.68 21.52
N PRO A 25 9.80 -5.66 20.93
CA PRO A 25 8.66 -4.90 21.45
C PRO A 25 8.16 -5.45 22.80
N LYS A 26 8.50 -6.70 23.15
CA LYS A 26 8.08 -7.34 24.40
C LYS A 26 8.99 -7.05 25.59
N CYS A 27 10.30 -6.92 25.38
CA CYS A 27 11.27 -6.84 26.49
C CYS A 27 12.37 -5.78 26.29
N GLY A 28 12.39 -5.06 25.17
CA GLY A 28 13.43 -4.10 24.80
C GLY A 28 14.80 -4.73 24.52
N GLY A 29 14.91 -6.06 24.48
CA GLY A 29 16.16 -6.77 24.24
C GLY A 29 16.60 -6.78 22.77
N PRO A 30 17.86 -7.12 22.48
CA PRO A 30 18.37 -7.20 21.12
C PRO A 30 17.68 -8.34 20.32
N THR A 31 17.54 -8.11 19.02
CA THR A 31 16.94 -9.04 18.05
C THR A 31 18.03 -9.64 17.16
N GLN A 32 17.86 -10.89 16.75
CA GLN A 32 18.79 -11.63 15.88
C GLN A 32 18.03 -12.46 14.84
N LYS A 33 18.65 -12.70 13.68
CA LYS A 33 18.14 -13.60 12.64
C LYS A 33 18.60 -15.01 12.92
N ALA A 34 17.65 -15.93 13.09
CA ALA A 34 17.96 -17.35 13.10
C ALA A 34 17.99 -17.88 11.67
N CYS A 35 19.11 -18.51 11.29
CA CYS A 35 19.25 -19.13 9.98
C CYS A 35 18.27 -20.30 9.83
N GLY A 36 17.45 -20.29 8.77
CA GLY A 36 16.53 -21.40 8.48
C GLY A 36 17.22 -22.73 8.15
N SER A 37 18.48 -22.69 7.67
CA SER A 37 19.23 -23.88 7.28
C SER A 37 19.95 -24.57 8.44
N CYS A 38 20.61 -23.81 9.32
CA CYS A 38 21.44 -24.36 10.40
C CYS A 38 21.01 -23.93 11.82
N GLY A 39 20.08 -22.98 11.96
CA GLY A 39 19.63 -22.46 13.26
C GLY A 39 20.55 -21.43 13.91
N PHE A 40 21.69 -21.09 13.30
CA PHE A 40 22.64 -20.13 13.87
C PHE A 40 22.07 -18.72 13.99
N LEU A 41 22.42 -18.02 15.07
CA LEU A 41 21.96 -16.67 15.37
C LEU A 41 22.92 -15.65 14.78
N ASN A 42 22.41 -14.87 13.84
CA ASN A 42 23.15 -13.84 13.12
C ASN A 42 22.60 -12.47 13.48
N ALA A 43 23.44 -11.43 13.41
CA ALA A 43 22.98 -10.06 13.56
C ALA A 43 21.99 -9.66 12.44
N ILE A 44 21.06 -8.75 12.74
CA ILE A 44 20.02 -8.31 11.80
C ILE A 44 20.60 -7.71 10.50
N GLU A 45 21.77 -7.11 10.55
CA GLU A 45 22.42 -6.48 9.40
C GLU A 45 23.06 -7.49 8.44
N LYS A 46 23.32 -8.72 8.91
CA LYS A 46 23.98 -9.75 8.09
C LYS A 46 23.03 -10.25 7.00
N LYS A 47 23.62 -10.43 5.80
CA LYS A 47 22.97 -10.99 4.61
C LYS A 47 23.17 -12.49 4.47
N TYR A 48 24.25 -13.03 5.06
CA TYR A 48 24.62 -14.44 5.00
C TYR A 48 24.88 -14.97 6.40
N CYS A 49 24.65 -16.27 6.59
CA CYS A 49 24.91 -16.96 7.83
C CYS A 49 26.42 -17.15 8.04
N ASP A 50 26.94 -16.72 9.18
CA ASP A 50 28.37 -16.85 9.52
C ASP A 50 28.79 -18.32 9.71
N SER A 51 27.84 -19.19 10.09
CA SER A 51 28.11 -20.60 10.35
C SER A 51 28.01 -21.49 9.12
N CYS A 52 27.07 -21.23 8.20
CA CYS A 52 26.81 -22.15 7.07
C CYS A 52 26.81 -21.46 5.68
N GLY A 53 27.01 -20.15 5.61
CA GLY A 53 27.03 -19.38 4.36
C GLY A 53 25.66 -19.19 3.69
N THR A 54 24.58 -19.78 4.22
CA THR A 54 23.24 -19.61 3.63
C THR A 54 22.77 -18.16 3.71
N MET A 55 22.12 -17.69 2.65
CA MET A 55 21.51 -16.36 2.60
C MET A 55 20.39 -16.22 3.63
N LEU A 56 20.48 -15.17 4.45
CA LEU A 56 19.53 -14.86 5.52
C LEU A 56 18.36 -14.03 4.98
N GLU A 57 17.61 -14.65 4.07
CA GLU A 57 16.43 -14.05 3.50
C GLU A 57 15.27 -14.20 4.49
N ILE A 58 14.79 -13.05 4.95
CA ILE A 58 13.57 -12.95 5.74
C ILE A 58 12.48 -12.69 4.71
N ARG A 59 11.49 -13.57 4.63
CA ARG A 59 10.34 -13.31 3.78
C ARG A 59 9.63 -12.10 4.40
N PRO A 60 9.62 -10.92 3.74
CA PRO A 60 8.82 -9.82 4.27
C PRO A 60 7.39 -10.33 4.34
N ALA A 61 6.77 -10.24 5.53
CA ALA A 61 5.34 -10.43 5.66
C ALA A 61 4.73 -9.48 4.63
N THR A 62 4.14 -10.09 3.60
CA THR A 62 3.66 -9.46 2.39
C THR A 62 3.00 -8.13 2.75
N GLY A 63 3.55 -7.01 2.25
CA GLY A 63 2.76 -5.78 2.11
C GLY A 63 1.42 -6.15 1.45
N PRO A 64 0.34 -5.40 1.72
CA PRO A 64 -1.04 -5.87 1.67
C PRO A 64 -1.22 -6.84 0.50
N SER A 65 -1.37 -8.12 0.83
CA SER A 65 -1.79 -9.11 -0.15
C SER A 65 -3.19 -8.69 -0.56
N ILE A 66 -3.29 -7.91 -1.63
CA ILE A 66 -4.54 -7.71 -2.36
C ILE A 66 -4.80 -9.02 -3.13
N SER A 67 -4.91 -10.12 -2.38
CA SER A 67 -5.48 -11.35 -2.87
C SER A 67 -6.99 -11.16 -2.80
N GLY A 68 -7.58 -10.73 -3.92
CA GLY A 68 -9.02 -10.89 -4.15
C GLY A 68 -9.91 -9.67 -3.98
N ARG A 69 -9.41 -8.43 -3.98
CA ARG A 69 -10.29 -7.29 -4.30
C ARG A 69 -10.28 -7.07 -5.81
N THR A 70 -11.13 -7.82 -6.51
CA THR A 70 -11.58 -7.45 -7.84
C THR A 70 -12.03 -6.00 -7.79
N VAL A 71 -11.30 -5.13 -8.48
CA VAL A 71 -11.77 -3.79 -8.79
C VAL A 71 -12.95 -3.96 -9.75
N VAL A 72 -14.15 -4.04 -9.21
CA VAL A 72 -15.35 -3.84 -10.03
C VAL A 72 -15.32 -2.37 -10.39
N PHE A 73 -14.98 -2.06 -11.65
CA PHE A 73 -15.37 -0.79 -12.24
C PHE A 73 -16.91 -0.78 -12.20
N GLN A 74 -17.47 -0.21 -11.13
CA GLN A 74 -18.87 0.13 -11.10
C GLN A 74 -19.01 1.20 -12.19
N SER A 75 -19.57 0.80 -13.33
CA SER A 75 -20.07 1.73 -14.32
C SER A 75 -20.82 2.81 -13.58
N ILE A 76 -20.32 4.04 -13.65
CA ILE A 76 -21.10 5.22 -13.30
C ILE A 76 -22.33 5.19 -14.20
N GLY A 77 -23.41 4.63 -13.67
CA GLY A 77 -24.72 4.74 -14.28
C GLY A 77 -25.17 6.15 -14.02
N ASP A 78 -24.94 7.04 -14.99
CA ASP A 78 -25.60 8.33 -15.09
C ASP A 78 -27.11 8.07 -15.06
N THR A 79 -27.68 8.03 -13.86
CA THR A 79 -29.12 8.16 -13.71
C THR A 79 -29.39 9.64 -13.90
N VAL A 80 -29.55 10.05 -15.16
CA VAL A 80 -30.24 11.30 -15.46
C VAL A 80 -31.69 11.09 -15.03
N ASP A 81 -32.03 11.57 -13.84
CA ASP A 81 -33.41 11.77 -13.46
C ASP A 81 -34.00 12.85 -14.39
N SER A 82 -35.00 12.47 -15.19
CA SER A 82 -35.68 13.34 -16.15
C SER A 82 -36.38 14.55 -15.52
N ASN A 83 -36.31 14.72 -14.19
CA ASN A 83 -36.89 15.85 -13.46
C ASN A 83 -35.87 16.95 -13.10
N SER A 84 -34.59 16.78 -13.42
CA SER A 84 -33.55 17.79 -13.20
C SER A 84 -33.54 18.92 -14.25
N PHE A 85 -34.37 18.82 -15.31
CA PHE A 85 -34.56 19.87 -16.32
C PHE A 85 -35.67 20.85 -15.91
N ARG A 86 -35.51 21.53 -14.76
CA ARG A 86 -36.20 22.79 -14.51
C ARG A 86 -35.19 23.88 -14.23
N SER A 87 -34.39 24.19 -15.25
CA SER A 87 -33.68 25.46 -15.30
C SER A 87 -34.71 26.58 -15.26
N SER A 88 -34.69 27.35 -14.18
CA SER A 88 -35.37 28.62 -14.06
C SER A 88 -35.05 29.49 -15.28
N ALA A 89 -36.09 30.08 -15.88
CA ALA A 89 -35.99 30.94 -17.04
C ALA A 89 -34.92 32.04 -16.85
N PRO A 90 -34.07 32.32 -17.85
CA PRO A 90 -33.19 33.47 -17.79
C PRO A 90 -33.99 34.75 -17.99
N SER A 91 -33.96 35.62 -16.98
CA SER A 91 -34.31 37.04 -17.11
C SER A 91 -33.25 37.72 -17.99
N GLN A 92 -33.56 38.01 -19.25
CA GLN A 92 -32.79 38.95 -20.06
C GLN A 92 -33.53 40.30 -20.10
N PRO A 93 -32.95 41.38 -19.55
CA PRO A 93 -33.43 42.74 -19.77
C PRO A 93 -33.17 43.18 -21.22
N GLN A 94 -34.18 43.76 -21.86
CA GLN A 94 -34.09 44.40 -23.18
C GLN A 94 -32.96 45.45 -23.24
N GLN A 95 -32.14 45.39 -24.29
CA GLN A 95 -31.35 46.53 -24.75
C GLN A 95 -31.80 46.95 -26.15
N PRO A 96 -31.95 48.25 -26.44
CA PRO A 96 -32.78 48.75 -27.53
C PRO A 96 -32.03 49.00 -28.84
N TYR A 97 -32.83 49.05 -29.91
CA TYR A 97 -32.54 49.28 -31.33
C TYR A 97 -31.62 50.45 -31.70
N GLY A 98 -30.84 50.28 -32.78
CA GLY A 98 -30.23 51.34 -33.61
C GLY A 98 -29.92 50.82 -35.03
N PRO A 99 -30.25 51.56 -36.12
CA PRO A 99 -30.53 50.99 -37.46
C PRO A 99 -29.32 50.87 -38.43
N PRO A 100 -29.50 50.19 -39.59
CA PRO A 100 -28.47 50.01 -40.62
C PRO A 100 -28.47 51.14 -41.67
N GLY A 101 -27.30 51.56 -42.14
CA GLY A 101 -27.12 52.37 -43.36
C GLY A 101 -25.76 52.00 -43.99
N ALA A 102 -25.75 51.30 -45.12
CA ALA A 102 -25.90 51.79 -46.50
C ALA A 102 -24.61 52.44 -47.04
N GLY A 103 -23.89 51.64 -47.86
CA GLY A 103 -23.10 51.93 -49.07
C GLY A 103 -22.27 53.20 -49.20
N HIS A 104 -21.04 53.04 -49.71
CA HIS A 104 -20.43 53.84 -50.77
C HIS A 104 -19.41 52.98 -51.53
#